data_AF-A0A2A3JZQ8-F1
#
_entry.id   AF-A0A2A3JZQ8-F1
#
_cell.length_a   1.000
_cell.length_b   1.000
_cell.length_c   1.000
_cell.angle_alpha   90.00
_cell.angle_beta   90.00
_cell.angle_gamma   90.00
#
_symmetry.space_group_name_H-M   'P 1'
#
loop_
_entity.id
_entity.type
_entity.pdbx_description
1 polymer ?
#
loop_
_entity_poly.entity_id
_entity_poly.type
_entity_poly.pdbx_seq_one_letter_code
_entity_poly.pdbx_strand_id
1 'polypeptide(L)'
;MTTPLAMRAAGAVCLGLSVILLLPIPLGNMLPALAISLFALGLLERDGMCLLLGFAVAGLSVALVWGVLWTLLKAVALLWPL
;
A
#
# COMPACT_ATOMS: atom_id res chain seq x y z
N MET A 1 -8.35 16.86 14.81
CA MET A 1 -8.25 15.57 15.52
C MET A 1 -7.18 14.70 14.86
N THR A 2 -5.91 15.09 14.99
CA THR A 2 -4.75 14.31 14.53
C THR A 2 -4.01 13.86 15.78
N THR A 3 -4.48 12.77 16.40
CA THR A 3 -3.81 12.21 17.57
C THR A 3 -2.41 11.72 17.17
N PRO A 4 -1.39 11.83 18.04
CA PRO A 4 -0.03 11.38 17.74
C PRO A 4 0.04 9.89 17.35
N LEU A 5 -0.95 9.10 17.79
CA LEU A 5 -1.11 7.70 17.41
C LEU A 5 -1.45 7.51 15.92
N ALA A 6 -2.32 8.36 15.36
CA ALA A 6 -2.73 8.28 13.96
C ALA A 6 -1.57 8.60 13.00
N MET A 7 -0.72 9.58 13.35
CA MET A 7 0.48 9.90 12.56
C MET A 7 1.49 8.75 12.58
N ARG A 8 1.70 8.11 13.73
CA ARG A 8 2.58 6.93 13.86
C ARG A 8 2.04 5.74 13.05
N ALA A 9 0.74 5.50 13.09
CA ALA A 9 0.10 4.44 12.32
C ALA A 9 0.22 4.68 10.80
N ALA A 10 -0.07 5.90 10.33
CA ALA A 10 0.09 6.26 8.92
C ALA A 10 1.55 6.12 8.46
N GLY A 11 2.52 6.56 9.28
CA GLY A 11 3.94 6.38 9.00
C GLY A 11 4.36 4.91 8.90
N ALA A 12 3.88 4.05 9.80
CA ALA A 12 4.14 2.61 9.76
C ALA A 12 3.56 1.95 8.50
N VAL A 13 2.34 2.34 8.10
CA VAL A 13 1.70 1.85 6.86
C VAL A 13 2.45 2.32 5.62
N CYS A 14 2.88 3.59 5.58
CA CYS A 14 3.74 4.11 4.51
C CYS A 14 5.06 3.34 4.38
N LEU A 15 5.67 2.96 5.50
CA LEU A 15 6.89 2.15 5.52
C LEU A 15 6.67 0.80 4.83
N GLY A 16 5.58 0.10 5.16
CA GLY A 16 5.21 -1.16 4.51
C GLY A 16 4.92 -0.98 3.02
N LEU A 17 4.15 0.05 2.65
CA LEU A 17 3.85 0.36 1.25
C LEU A 17 5.11 0.72 0.44
N SER A 18 6.09 1.39 1.05
CA SER A 18 7.35 1.74 0.38
C SER A 18 8.22 0.52 0.12
N VAL A 19 8.19 -0.50 1.00
CA VAL A 19 8.87 -1.78 0.76
C VAL A 19 8.23 -2.53 -0.41
N ILE A 20 6.90 -2.53 -0.47
CA ILE A 20 6.15 -3.07 -1.62
C ILE A 20 6.54 -2.32 -2.90
N LEU A 21 6.64 -0.99 -2.82
CA LEU A 21 6.99 -0.12 -3.95
C LEU A 21 8.40 -0.37 -4.49
N LEU A 22 9.31 -0.81 -3.61
CA LEU A 22 10.68 -1.19 -3.96
C LEU A 22 10.74 -2.44 -4.84
N LEU A 23 9.73 -3.32 -4.76
CA LEU A 23 9.61 -4.47 -5.64
C LEU A 23 9.11 -3.97 -7.01
N PRO A 24 9.88 -4.14 -8.10
CA PRO A 24 9.49 -3.63 -9.42
C PRO A 24 8.35 -4.48 -10.00
N ILE A 25 7.14 -4.30 -9.50
CA ILE A 25 5.91 -4.88 -10.02
C ILE A 25 5.31 -3.85 -11.00
N PRO A 26 5.38 -4.07 -12.33
CA PRO A 26 4.70 -3.21 -13.29
C PRO A 26 3.19 -3.24 -12.99
N LEU A 27 2.55 -2.06 -12.91
CA LEU A 27 1.16 -1.80 -12.46
C LEU A 27 0.89 -1.90 -10.95
N GLY A 28 1.66 -2.68 -10.19
CA GLY A 28 1.47 -2.81 -8.74
C GLY A 28 1.80 -1.53 -7.97
N ASN A 29 2.76 -0.73 -8.44
CA ASN A 29 3.33 0.39 -7.69
C ASN A 29 2.57 1.73 -7.79
N MET A 30 1.60 1.84 -8.70
CA MET A 30 0.76 3.04 -8.81
C MET A 30 -0.17 3.22 -7.61
N LEU A 31 -0.83 2.15 -7.14
CA LEU A 31 -1.73 2.23 -5.98
C LEU A 31 -0.99 2.50 -4.65
N PRO A 32 0.15 1.87 -4.33
CA PRO A 32 0.94 2.21 -3.15
C PRO A 32 1.43 3.66 -3.19
N ALA A 33 1.91 4.15 -4.35
CA ALA A 33 2.33 5.53 -4.50
C ALA A 33 1.18 6.52 -4.23
N LEU A 34 -0.03 6.19 -4.67
CA LEU A 34 -1.23 7.00 -4.45
C LEU A 34 -1.66 6.98 -2.98
N ALA A 35 -1.60 5.82 -2.31
CA ALA A 35 -1.84 5.70 -0.88
C ALA A 35 -0.85 6.55 -0.05
N ILE A 36 0.45 6.49 -0.37
CA ILE A 36 1.50 7.28 0.29
C ILE A 36 1.26 8.78 0.09
N SER A 37 0.88 9.19 -1.13
CA SER A 37 0.56 10.59 -1.44
C SER A 37 -0.66 11.09 -0.68
N LEU A 38 -1.72 10.28 -0.54
CA LEU A 38 -2.92 10.62 0.24
C LEU A 38 -2.62 10.72 1.74
N PHE A 39 -1.76 9.84 2.28
CA PHE A 39 -1.30 9.97 3.66
C PHE A 39 -0.49 11.25 3.88
N ALA A 40 0.39 11.60 2.95
CA ALA A 40 1.16 12.85 3.01
C ALA A 40 0.24 14.08 2.97
N LEU A 41 -0.75 14.09 2.08
CA LEU A 41 -1.76 15.15 1.98
C LEU A 41 -2.62 15.26 3.25
N GLY A 42 -3.10 14.15 3.79
CA GLY A 42 -3.89 14.15 5.03
C GLY A 42 -3.09 14.58 6.27
N LEU A 43 -1.79 14.28 6.32
CA LEU A 43 -0.91 14.84 7.37
C LEU A 43 -0.72 16.35 7.18
N LEU A 44 -0.54 16.81 5.94
CA LEU A 44 -0.25 18.20 5.61
C LEU A 44 -1.45 19.12 5.88
N GLU A 45 -2.65 18.72 5.43
CA GLU A 45 -3.89 19.49 5.66
C GLU A 45 -4.45 19.30 7.07
N ARG A 46 -3.89 18.39 7.88
CA ARG A 46 -4.46 17.94 9.17
C ARG A 46 -5.92 17.49 9.04
N ASP A 47 -6.32 17.08 7.84
CA ASP A 47 -7.65 16.63 7.52
C ASP A 47 -7.74 15.11 7.69
N GLY A 48 -8.66 14.68 8.57
CA GLY A 48 -8.87 13.26 8.87
C GLY A 48 -9.48 12.49 7.69
N MET A 49 -10.17 13.18 6.77
CA MET A 49 -10.81 12.54 5.62
C MET A 49 -9.77 12.01 4.61
N CYS A 50 -8.74 12.80 4.31
CA CYS A 50 -7.64 12.38 3.44
C CYS A 50 -6.86 11.19 4.03
N LEU A 51 -6.72 11.14 5.37
CA LEU A 51 -6.10 10.02 6.05
C LEU A 51 -6.91 8.73 5.91
N LEU A 52 -8.24 8.82 6.05
CA LEU A 52 -9.19 7.71 5.84
C LEU A 52 -9.15 7.20 4.39
N LEU A 53 -9.10 8.11 3.41
CA LEU A 53 -8.90 7.74 2.01
C LEU A 53 -7.55 7.06 1.79
N GLY A 54 -6.48 7.55 2.41
CA GLY A 54 -5.16 6.92 2.39
C GLY A 54 -5.20 5.47 2.90
N PHE A 55 -5.90 5.21 4.00
CA PHE A 55 -6.10 3.85 4.53
C PHE A 55 -6.92 2.96 3.58
N ALA A 56 -7.98 3.49 2.96
CA ALA A 56 -8.78 2.73 2.00
C ALA A 56 -7.94 2.32 0.77
N VAL A 57 -7.17 3.26 0.21
CA VAL A 57 -6.29 2.99 -0.93
C VAL A 57 -5.15 2.07 -0.54
N ALA A 58 -4.60 2.20 0.67
CA ALA A 58 -3.59 1.29 1.21
C ALA A 58 -4.12 -0.15 1.30
N GLY A 59 -5.34 -0.34 1.81
CA GLY A 59 -5.98 -1.66 1.86
C GLY A 59 -6.18 -2.27 0.48
N LEU A 60 -6.65 -1.48 -0.49
CA LEU A 60 -6.79 -1.91 -1.89
C LEU A 60 -5.45 -2.32 -2.50
N SER A 61 -4.40 -1.56 -2.17
CA SER A 61 -3.03 -1.81 -2.60
C SER A 61 -2.50 -3.16 -2.07
N VAL A 62 -2.72 -3.44 -0.78
CA VAL A 62 -2.35 -4.73 -0.17
C VAL A 62 -3.10 -5.89 -0.81
N ALA A 63 -4.40 -5.73 -1.08
CA ALA A 63 -5.19 -6.76 -1.75
C ALA A 63 -4.68 -7.08 -3.16
N LEU A 64 -4.28 -6.05 -3.92
CA LEU A 64 -3.67 -6.21 -5.23
C LEU A 64 -2.33 -6.93 -5.17
N VAL A 65 -1.44 -6.52 -4.24
CA VAL A 65 -0.14 -7.16 -4.03
C VAL A 65 -0.31 -8.64 -3.64
N TRP A 66 -1.29 -8.95 -2.79
CA TRP A 66 -1.63 -10.32 -2.44
C TRP A 66 -2.12 -11.12 -3.65
N GLY A 67 -2.96 -10.52 -4.50
CA GLY A 67 -3.40 -11.13 -5.76
C GLY A 67 -2.23 -11.44 -6.70
N VAL A 68 -1.28 -10.50 -6.86
CA VAL A 68 -0.07 -10.70 -7.66
C VAL A 68 0.83 -11.79 -7.08
N LEU A 69 0.99 -11.84 -5.75
CA LEU A 69 1.77 -12.89 -5.11
C LEU A 69 1.14 -14.28 -5.34
N TRP A 70 -0.19 -14.37 -5.30
CA TRP A 70 -0.92 -15.61 -5.55
C TRP A 70 -0.79 -16.08 -7.01
N THR A 71 -0.85 -15.16 -7.98
CA THR A 71 -0.64 -15.50 -9.39
C THR A 71 0.79 -15.92 -9.67
N LEU A 72 1.78 -15.28 -9.04
CA LEU A 72 3.19 -15.69 -9.12
C LEU A 72 3.42 -17.07 -8.51
N LEU A 73 2.86 -17.35 -7.33
CA LEU A 73 2.95 -18.67 -6.70
C LEU A 73 2.32 -19.76 -7.59
N LYS A 74 1.16 -19.48 -8.18
CA LYS A 74 0.54 -20.39 -9.14
C LYS A 74 1.36 -20.54 -10.43
N ALA A 75 1.95 -19.47 -10.94
CA ALA A 75 2.82 -19.53 -12.12
C ALA A 75 4.08 -20.35 -11.85
N VAL A 76 4.71 -20.19 -10.69
CA VAL A 76 5.86 -20.99 -10.24
C VAL A 76 5.46 -22.46 -10.04
N ALA A 77 4.32 -22.73 -9.39
CA ALA A 77 3.81 -24.09 -9.22
C ALA A 77 3.45 -24.76 -10.56
N LEU A 78 2.98 -23.98 -11.53
CA LEU A 78 2.70 -24.45 -12.90
C LEU A 78 3.96 -24.65 -13.73
N LEU A 79 5.03 -23.88 -13.46
CA LEU A 79 6.36 -24.00 -14.08
C LEU A 79 7.21 -25.11 -13.44
N TRP A 80 6.79 -25.63 -12.29
CA TRP A 80 7.34 -26.83 -11.66
C TRP A 80 6.55 -28.12 -12.00
N PRO A 81 6.26 -28.47 -13.28
CA PRO A 81 5.94 -29.86 -13.59
C PRO A 81 7.26 -30.58 -13.91
N LEU A 82 7.66 -31.47 -12.98
CA LEU A 82 8.80 -32.42 -12.99
C LEU A 82 10.05 -31.98 -12.21
#